data_AF-A0A1Q9VQX9-F1
#
_entry.id   AF-A0A1Q9VQX9-F1
#
_cell.length_a   1.000
_cell.length_b   1.000
_cell.length_c   1.000
_cell.angle_alpha   90.00
_cell.angle_beta   90.00
_cell.angle_gamma   90.00
#
_symmetry.space_group_name_H-M   'P 1'
#
loop_
_entity.id
_entity.type
_entity.pdbx_description
1 polymer ?
#
loop_
_entity_poly.entity_id
_entity_poly.type
_entity_poly.pdbx_seq_one_letter_code
_entity_poly.pdbx_strand_id
1 'polypeptide(L)'
;MTATTLPDRAHRAAHGARVVVVGQAVRFVLQLAGLAALARLLTPADFGLVAMVTAVVGVAEVLRDFGLSSAAVQARRLSEQQQSNLFWLNGAIGVALAGGLVLVGPLVERFYGTPGVATVVALLAPAVLLSALSTQFRARLNREMRFTALAVSDVVAQAAALVVAVSIALARGDFVALVGQQLTLALVALCSLALWTRWLPGRPRRGAGMAHLLRFGGNVAATQLLGYLSRNVDTLVVGRVLGDVAVGVYSRAFQLLMLPLSQINAPATTVALPVLSRSQDDPADFRRLVVRSQGILLTVVLGAVSLLFTAAPLVVEVFLGPQWEDAVPILRLLCVAARSRPPGTSPTGASWASASRGRTCASRS
;
A
#
# COMPACT_ATOMS: atom_id res chain seq x y z
N MET A 1 32.71 -5.15 18.78
CA MET A 1 31.67 -6.00 18.16
C MET A 1 31.08 -6.90 19.23
N THR A 2 30.04 -6.44 19.92
CA THR A 2 29.37 -7.23 20.97
C THR A 2 28.46 -8.27 20.31
N ALA A 3 28.74 -9.54 20.55
CA ALA A 3 27.91 -10.66 20.14
C ALA A 3 26.59 -10.61 20.91
N THR A 4 25.55 -10.01 20.32
CA THR A 4 24.18 -10.10 20.84
C THR A 4 23.75 -11.57 20.83
N THR A 5 23.54 -12.12 22.03
CA THR A 5 23.12 -13.50 22.26
C THR A 5 21.73 -13.75 21.64
N LEU A 6 21.48 -14.96 21.15
CA LEU A 6 20.20 -15.38 20.54
C LEU A 6 18.92 -14.96 21.31
N PRO A 7 18.84 -15.05 22.66
CA PRO A 7 17.66 -14.60 23.42
C PRO A 7 17.35 -13.09 23.25
N ASP A 8 18.38 -12.27 23.04
CA ASP A 8 18.28 -10.82 22.94
C ASP A 8 17.68 -10.36 21.59
N ARG A 9 17.77 -11.22 20.56
CA ARG A 9 17.10 -11.04 19.27
C ARG A 9 15.63 -11.45 19.32
N ALA A 10 15.31 -12.52 20.03
CA ALA A 10 13.93 -13.00 20.20
C ALA A 10 13.08 -11.99 21.00
N HIS A 11 13.64 -11.42 22.07
CA HIS A 11 12.94 -10.39 22.86
C HIS A 11 12.70 -9.10 22.04
N ARG A 12 13.69 -8.64 21.26
CA ARG A 12 13.54 -7.49 20.36
C ARG A 12 12.52 -7.75 19.25
N ALA A 13 12.47 -8.96 18.70
CA ALA A 13 11.46 -9.35 17.71
C ALA A 13 10.04 -9.37 18.31
N ALA A 14 9.87 -9.89 19.52
CA ALA A 14 8.57 -9.93 20.20
C ALA A 14 8.07 -8.52 20.58
N HIS A 15 8.95 -7.66 21.11
CA HIS A 15 8.62 -6.25 21.36
C HIS A 15 8.31 -5.51 20.05
N GLY A 16 9.11 -5.73 19.01
CA GLY A 16 8.86 -5.17 17.67
C GLY A 16 7.51 -5.57 17.11
N ALA A 17 7.10 -6.84 17.26
CA ALA A 17 5.79 -7.32 16.82
C ALA A 17 4.63 -6.61 17.55
N ARG A 18 4.72 -6.45 18.88
CA ARG A 18 3.69 -5.71 19.65
C ARG A 18 3.56 -4.26 19.17
N VAL A 19 4.68 -3.58 18.96
CA VAL A 19 4.69 -2.19 18.49
C VAL A 19 4.10 -2.07 17.09
N VAL A 20 4.39 -3.02 16.20
CA VAL A 20 3.80 -3.06 14.85
C VAL A 20 2.28 -3.25 14.92
N VAL A 21 1.80 -4.18 15.77
CA VAL A 21 0.36 -4.43 15.93
C VAL A 21 -0.36 -3.20 16.48
N VAL A 22 0.16 -2.59 17.55
CA VAL A 22 -0.42 -1.38 18.14
C VAL A 22 -0.37 -0.22 17.14
N GLY A 23 0.76 -0.01 16.47
CA GLY A 23 0.89 1.03 15.45
C GLY A 23 -0.08 0.83 14.28
N GLN A 24 -0.29 -0.41 13.84
CA GLN A 24 -1.26 -0.74 12.81
C GLN A 24 -2.70 -0.48 13.27
N ALA A 25 -3.05 -0.81 14.51
CA ALA A 25 -4.36 -0.51 15.08
C ALA A 25 -4.62 1.01 15.14
N VAL A 26 -3.64 1.80 15.59
CA VAL A 26 -3.74 3.26 15.63
C VAL A 26 -3.91 3.83 14.21
N ARG A 27 -3.12 3.36 13.23
CA ARG A 27 -3.26 3.79 11.84
C ARG A 27 -4.63 3.45 11.27
N PHE A 28 -5.15 2.26 11.57
CA PHE A 28 -6.48 1.86 11.13
C PHE A 28 -7.56 2.79 11.69
N VAL A 29 -7.50 3.13 12.98
CA VAL A 29 -8.41 4.11 13.60
C VAL A 29 -8.29 5.49 12.94
N LEU A 30 -7.07 5.98 12.69
CA LEU A 30 -6.85 7.25 11.98
C LEU A 30 -7.38 7.23 10.55
N GLN A 31 -7.25 6.11 9.84
CA GLN A 31 -7.80 5.94 8.49
C GLN A 31 -9.32 5.92 8.49
N LEU A 32 -9.94 5.23 9.46
CA LEU A 32 -11.40 5.25 9.63
C LEU A 32 -11.92 6.63 9.99
N ALA A 33 -11.27 7.31 10.93
CA ALA A 33 -11.62 8.68 11.31
C ALA A 33 -11.48 9.64 10.12
N GLY A 34 -10.41 9.51 9.34
CA GLY A 34 -10.20 10.30 8.15
C GLY A 34 -11.20 10.01 7.04
N LEU A 35 -11.52 8.74 6.81
CA LEU A 35 -12.59 8.35 5.89
C LEU A 35 -13.90 8.99 6.32
N ALA A 36 -14.26 8.89 7.60
CA ALA A 36 -15.55 9.37 8.08
C ALA A 36 -15.68 10.89 8.13
N ALA A 37 -14.59 11.58 8.49
CA ALA A 37 -14.56 13.04 8.52
C ALA A 37 -14.57 13.62 7.10
N LEU A 38 -13.64 13.17 6.24
CA LEU A 38 -13.52 13.73 4.89
C LEU A 38 -14.69 13.34 3.99
N ALA A 39 -15.27 12.15 4.16
CA ALA A 39 -16.47 11.76 3.41
C ALA A 39 -17.69 12.62 3.74
N ARG A 40 -17.74 13.28 4.89
CA ARG A 40 -18.82 14.23 5.25
C ARG A 40 -18.53 15.67 4.82
N LEU A 41 -17.26 16.03 4.72
CA LEU A 41 -16.84 17.39 4.37
C LEU A 41 -16.71 17.61 2.87
N LEU A 42 -16.48 16.55 2.10
CA LEU A 42 -16.22 16.61 0.65
C LEU A 42 -17.29 15.86 -0.13
N THR A 43 -17.41 16.21 -1.41
CA THR A 43 -18.42 15.62 -2.30
C THR A 43 -17.93 14.31 -2.93
N PRO A 44 -18.84 13.45 -3.43
CA PRO A 44 -18.44 12.28 -4.22
C PRO A 44 -17.59 12.63 -5.46
N ALA A 45 -17.82 13.79 -6.08
CA ALA A 45 -17.05 14.27 -7.23
C ALA A 45 -15.58 14.54 -6.86
N ASP A 46 -15.30 15.20 -5.73
CA ASP A 46 -13.93 15.46 -5.26
C ASP A 46 -13.15 14.16 -5.06
N PHE A 47 -13.79 13.17 -4.42
CA PHE A 47 -13.20 11.85 -4.24
C PHE A 47 -13.03 11.10 -5.55
N GLY A 48 -13.98 11.25 -6.47
CA GLY A 48 -13.95 10.67 -7.81
C GLY A 48 -12.76 11.15 -8.62
N LEU A 49 -12.57 12.47 -8.67
CA LEU A 49 -11.48 13.12 -9.38
C LEU A 49 -10.12 12.66 -8.84
N VAL A 50 -9.94 12.65 -7.51
CA VAL A 50 -8.71 12.15 -6.90
C VAL A 50 -8.54 10.65 -7.13
N ALA A 51 -9.60 9.85 -7.06
CA ALA A 51 -9.55 8.41 -7.29
C ALA A 51 -9.13 8.08 -8.74
N MET A 52 -9.66 8.78 -9.74
CA MET A 52 -9.21 8.68 -11.14
C MET A 52 -7.71 8.95 -11.26
N VAL A 53 -7.23 10.03 -10.64
CA VAL A 53 -5.81 10.38 -10.67
C VAL A 53 -4.96 9.35 -9.93
N THR A 54 -5.41 8.84 -8.79
CA THR A 54 -4.66 7.82 -8.04
C THR A 54 -4.48 6.52 -8.83
N ALA A 55 -5.41 6.16 -9.71
CA ALA A 55 -5.24 5.00 -10.58
C ALA A 55 -4.02 5.17 -11.50
N VAL A 56 -3.82 6.37 -12.05
CA VAL A 56 -2.69 6.72 -12.92
C VAL A 56 -1.40 6.92 -12.11
N VAL A 57 -1.45 7.72 -11.05
CA VAL A 57 -0.30 7.99 -10.17
C VAL A 57 0.20 6.71 -9.50
N GLY A 58 -0.68 5.75 -9.21
CA GLY A 58 -0.29 4.49 -8.60
C GLY A 58 0.60 3.62 -9.50
N VAL A 59 0.56 3.80 -10.83
CA VAL A 59 1.55 3.19 -11.73
C VAL A 59 2.96 3.73 -11.42
N ALA A 60 3.07 5.05 -11.23
CA ALA A 60 4.33 5.69 -10.84
C ALA A 60 4.76 5.26 -9.43
N GLU A 61 3.82 5.12 -8.48
CA GLU A 61 4.12 4.60 -7.13
C GLU A 61 4.68 3.16 -7.16
N VAL A 62 4.22 2.31 -8.06
CA VAL A 62 4.79 0.95 -8.22
C VAL A 62 6.20 1.03 -8.81
N LEU A 63 6.40 1.88 -9.82
CA LEU A 63 7.67 2.01 -10.52
C LEU A 63 8.75 2.73 -9.71
N ARG A 64 8.38 3.66 -8.80
CA ARG A 64 9.36 4.45 -8.04
C ARG A 64 10.21 3.62 -7.08
N ASP A 65 9.67 2.52 -6.56
CA ASP A 65 10.43 1.59 -5.73
C ASP A 65 11.31 0.69 -6.60
N PHE A 66 10.92 0.44 -7.85
CA PHE A 66 11.62 -0.40 -8.82
C PHE A 66 12.06 -1.76 -8.24
N GLY A 67 11.30 -2.30 -7.27
CA GLY A 67 11.65 -3.50 -6.52
C GLY A 67 12.94 -3.42 -5.69
N LEU A 68 13.54 -2.23 -5.58
CA LEU A 68 14.84 -1.99 -4.96
C LEU A 68 14.77 -2.09 -3.43
N SER A 69 13.62 -1.82 -2.80
CA SER A 69 13.42 -2.14 -1.39
C SER A 69 13.55 -3.63 -1.11
N SER A 70 12.88 -4.46 -1.92
CA SER A 70 12.94 -5.92 -1.78
C SER A 70 14.34 -6.45 -2.06
N ALA A 71 15.01 -5.93 -3.10
CA ALA A 71 16.40 -6.25 -3.40
C ALA A 71 17.32 -5.91 -2.22
N ALA A 72 17.16 -4.71 -1.65
CA ALA A 72 17.95 -4.24 -0.52
C ALA A 72 17.70 -5.09 0.72
N VAL A 73 16.45 -5.48 1.02
CA VAL A 73 16.11 -6.32 2.18
C VAL A 73 16.66 -7.74 2.02
N GLN A 74 16.57 -8.35 0.83
CA GLN A 74 17.04 -9.72 0.59
C GLN A 74 18.58 -9.83 0.51
N ALA A 75 19.28 -8.75 0.19
CA ALA A 75 20.74 -8.76 0.12
C ALA A 75 21.36 -9.10 1.49
N ARG A 76 22.13 -10.19 1.55
CA ARG A 76 22.84 -10.63 2.78
C ARG A 76 23.80 -9.57 3.31
N ARG A 77 24.46 -8.84 2.41
CA ARG A 77 25.32 -7.69 2.71
C ARG A 77 24.97 -6.58 1.74
N LEU A 78 24.76 -5.38 2.27
CA LEU A 78 24.54 -4.16 1.49
C LEU A 78 25.56 -3.13 1.99
N SER A 79 26.42 -2.64 1.10
CA SER A 79 27.39 -1.62 1.48
C SER A 79 26.72 -0.25 1.59
N GLU A 80 27.27 0.65 2.41
CA GLU A 80 26.83 2.05 2.51
C GLU A 80 26.84 2.76 1.14
N GLN A 81 27.81 2.42 0.27
CA GLN A 81 27.87 2.95 -1.08
C GLN A 81 26.74 2.42 -1.97
N GLN A 82 26.40 1.13 -1.88
CA GLN A 82 25.25 0.56 -2.60
C GLN A 82 23.95 1.24 -2.14
N GLN A 83 23.77 1.44 -0.84
CA GLN A 83 22.58 2.12 -0.31
C GLN A 83 22.49 3.58 -0.78
N SER A 84 23.61 4.31 -0.78
CA SER A 84 23.67 5.68 -1.32
C SER A 84 23.33 5.71 -2.81
N ASN A 85 23.85 4.77 -3.60
CA ASN A 85 23.53 4.65 -5.03
C ASN A 85 22.04 4.33 -5.26
N LEU A 86 21.44 3.45 -4.46
CA LEU A 86 20.01 3.15 -4.52
C LEU A 86 19.15 4.36 -4.20
N PHE A 87 19.57 5.20 -3.24
CA PHE A 87 18.85 6.43 -2.90
C PHE A 87 18.80 7.39 -4.08
N TRP A 88 19.96 7.66 -4.70
CA TRP A 88 20.03 8.54 -5.87
C TRP A 88 19.30 7.97 -7.07
N LEU A 89 19.33 6.66 -7.27
CA LEU A 89 18.57 6.01 -8.33
C LEU A 89 17.06 6.16 -8.12
N ASN A 90 16.55 5.89 -6.92
CA ASN A 90 15.15 6.11 -6.60
C ASN A 90 14.74 7.58 -6.76
N GLY A 91 15.60 8.51 -6.35
CA GLY A 91 15.38 9.95 -6.57
C GLY A 91 15.29 10.29 -8.07
N ALA A 92 16.21 9.79 -8.89
CA ALA A 92 16.20 10.01 -10.34
C ALA A 92 14.95 9.41 -11.01
N ILE A 93 14.56 8.19 -10.63
CA ILE A 93 13.32 7.55 -11.09
C ILE A 93 12.11 8.38 -10.64
N GLY A 94 12.09 8.83 -9.38
CA GLY A 94 11.02 9.66 -8.83
C GLY A 94 10.87 10.99 -9.57
N VAL A 95 11.97 11.67 -9.92
CA VAL A 95 11.95 12.90 -10.73
C VAL A 95 11.44 12.61 -12.13
N ALA A 96 11.93 11.55 -12.79
CA ALA A 96 11.49 11.17 -14.12
C ALA A 96 10.00 10.83 -14.17
N LEU A 97 9.51 10.08 -13.18
CA LEU A 97 8.09 9.72 -13.07
C LEU A 97 7.21 10.93 -12.73
N ALA A 98 7.63 11.79 -11.80
CA ALA A 98 6.90 13.02 -11.47
C ALA A 98 6.82 13.96 -12.68
N GLY A 99 7.93 14.17 -13.40
CA GLY A 99 7.94 14.94 -14.65
C GLY A 99 7.07 14.31 -15.73
N GLY A 100 7.15 12.99 -15.91
CA GLY A 100 6.31 12.24 -16.83
C GLY A 100 4.82 12.38 -16.51
N LEU A 101 4.42 12.33 -15.23
CA LEU A 101 3.05 12.55 -14.79
C LEU A 101 2.56 13.96 -15.15
N VAL A 102 3.36 15.00 -14.90
CA VAL A 102 3.00 16.38 -15.26
C VAL A 102 2.80 16.53 -16.78
N LEU A 103 3.67 15.92 -17.58
CA LEU A 103 3.57 15.95 -19.05
C LEU A 103 2.37 15.17 -19.58
N VAL A 104 2.03 14.04 -18.96
CA VAL A 104 0.92 13.17 -19.37
C VAL A 104 -0.42 13.64 -18.79
N GLY A 105 -0.42 14.46 -17.74
CA GLY A 105 -1.62 14.99 -17.08
C GLY A 105 -2.70 15.53 -18.04
N PRO A 106 -2.38 16.42 -18.99
CA PRO A 106 -3.35 16.92 -19.96
C PRO A 106 -3.95 15.83 -20.87
N LEU A 107 -3.17 14.79 -21.19
CA LEU A 107 -3.68 13.65 -21.96
C LEU A 107 -4.64 12.81 -21.13
N VAL A 108 -4.35 12.63 -19.84
CA VAL A 108 -5.21 11.91 -18.89
C VAL A 108 -6.52 12.65 -18.68
N GLU A 109 -6.47 13.98 -18.55
CA GLU A 109 -7.68 14.81 -18.48
C GLU A 109 -8.56 14.68 -19.72
N ARG A 110 -7.95 14.72 -20.93
CA ARG A 110 -8.67 14.47 -22.18
C ARG A 110 -9.24 13.06 -22.27
N PHE A 111 -8.51 12.07 -21.76
CA PHE A 111 -8.98 10.70 -21.70
C PHE A 111 -10.25 10.59 -20.85
N TYR A 112 -10.25 11.13 -19.63
CA TYR A 112 -11.41 11.09 -18.75
C TYR A 112 -12.52 12.06 -19.13
N GLY A 113 -12.22 13.14 -19.85
CA GLY A 113 -13.17 14.21 -20.16
C GLY A 113 -13.64 14.99 -18.92
N THR A 114 -12.87 14.94 -17.83
CA THR A 114 -13.24 15.56 -16.54
C THR A 114 -12.26 16.70 -16.22
N PRO A 115 -12.73 17.97 -16.18
CA PRO A 115 -11.89 19.11 -15.86
C PRO A 115 -11.20 18.98 -14.49
N GLY A 116 -9.95 19.40 -14.39
CA GLY A 116 -9.19 19.43 -13.14
C GLY A 116 -8.36 18.18 -12.87
N VAL A 117 -8.53 17.11 -13.66
CA VAL A 117 -7.70 15.90 -13.59
C VAL A 117 -6.21 16.23 -13.79
N ALA A 118 -5.84 17.03 -14.79
CA ALA A 118 -4.43 17.39 -15.01
C ALA A 118 -3.85 18.18 -13.84
N THR A 119 -4.64 19.08 -13.25
CA THR A 119 -4.25 19.85 -12.06
C THR A 119 -3.94 18.91 -10.90
N VAL A 120 -4.81 17.94 -10.63
CA VAL A 120 -4.59 16.99 -9.54
C VAL A 120 -3.42 16.04 -9.81
N VAL A 121 -3.21 15.61 -11.06
CA VAL A 121 -1.99 14.87 -11.46
C VAL A 121 -0.74 15.69 -11.14
N ALA A 122 -0.71 16.96 -11.56
CA ALA A 122 0.44 17.82 -11.33
C ALA A 122 0.69 18.08 -9.84
N LEU A 123 -0.36 18.28 -9.05
CA LEU A 123 -0.24 18.49 -7.61
C LEU A 123 0.18 17.23 -6.85
N LEU A 124 -0.17 16.03 -7.31
CA LEU A 124 0.24 14.77 -6.69
C LEU A 124 1.61 14.27 -7.18
N ALA A 125 2.13 14.77 -8.31
CA ALA A 125 3.43 14.37 -8.83
C ALA A 125 4.59 14.52 -7.82
N PRO A 126 4.68 15.60 -7.01
CA PRO A 126 5.71 15.70 -5.96
C PRO A 126 5.62 14.59 -4.91
N ALA A 127 4.43 14.05 -4.62
CA ALA A 127 4.27 12.97 -3.65
C ALA A 127 5.02 11.71 -4.09
N VAL A 128 5.08 11.43 -5.40
CA VAL A 128 5.83 10.30 -5.98
C VAL A 128 7.33 10.46 -5.70
N LEU A 129 7.87 11.66 -5.91
CA LEU A 129 9.28 11.96 -5.64
C LEU A 129 9.60 11.83 -4.15
N LEU A 130 8.80 12.47 -3.28
CA LEU A 130 8.99 12.41 -1.83
C LEU A 130 8.96 10.96 -1.32
N SER A 131 8.02 10.18 -1.83
CA SER A 131 7.89 8.77 -1.47
C SER A 131 9.09 7.97 -2.00
N ALA A 132 9.60 8.24 -3.20
CA ALA A 132 10.79 7.58 -3.76
C ALA A 132 12.04 7.81 -2.91
N LEU A 133 12.23 9.04 -2.42
CA LEU A 133 13.33 9.38 -1.51
C LEU A 133 13.18 8.68 -0.15
N SER A 134 11.94 8.50 0.33
CA SER A 134 11.67 7.83 1.60
C SER A 134 12.03 6.34 1.60
N THR A 135 12.05 5.73 0.41
CA THR A 135 12.21 4.28 0.21
C THR A 135 13.47 3.71 0.87
N GLN A 136 14.64 4.33 0.66
CA GLN A 136 15.89 3.79 1.22
C GLN A 136 15.99 3.95 2.73
N PHE A 137 15.39 5.01 3.30
CA PHE A 137 15.30 5.16 4.75
C PHE A 137 14.43 4.07 5.36
N ARG A 138 13.28 3.77 4.75
CA ARG A 138 12.42 2.64 5.17
C ARG A 138 13.16 1.31 5.07
N ALA A 139 13.83 1.05 3.96
CA ALA A 139 14.60 -0.17 3.74
C ALA A 139 15.71 -0.33 4.80
N ARG A 140 16.39 0.75 5.17
CA ARG A 140 17.41 0.75 6.23
C ARG A 140 16.82 0.37 7.58
N LEU A 141 15.77 1.07 8.03
CA LEU A 141 15.13 0.80 9.32
C LEU A 141 14.57 -0.62 9.39
N ASN A 142 14.03 -1.13 8.28
CA ASN A 142 13.51 -2.49 8.19
C ASN A 142 14.64 -3.52 8.35
N ARG A 143 15.77 -3.34 7.64
CA ARG A 143 16.96 -4.20 7.77
C ARG A 143 17.58 -4.15 9.16
N GLU A 144 17.55 -2.99 9.81
CA GLU A 144 17.98 -2.80 11.20
C GLU A 144 16.94 -3.29 12.23
N MET A 145 15.80 -3.82 11.78
CA MET A 145 14.66 -4.25 12.61
C MET A 145 14.14 -3.16 13.57
N ARG A 146 14.27 -1.90 13.17
CA ARG A 146 13.81 -0.72 13.94
C ARG A 146 12.32 -0.46 13.69
N PHE A 147 11.50 -1.47 13.94
CA PHE A 147 10.07 -1.45 13.64
C PHE A 147 9.31 -0.35 14.39
N THR A 148 9.76 0.04 15.59
CA THR A 148 9.20 1.18 16.32
C THR A 148 9.36 2.48 15.56
N ALA A 149 10.53 2.74 14.97
CA ALA A 149 10.77 3.95 14.19
C ALA A 149 9.88 3.99 12.93
N LEU A 150 9.68 2.84 12.28
CA LEU A 150 8.77 2.71 11.14
C LEU A 150 7.31 2.96 11.54
N ALA A 151 6.85 2.28 12.60
CA ALA A 151 5.47 2.40 13.08
C ALA A 151 5.13 3.83 13.53
N VAL A 152 6.02 4.46 14.31
CA VAL A 152 5.84 5.85 14.76
C VAL A 152 5.86 6.81 13.58
N SER A 153 6.78 6.65 12.63
CA SER A 153 6.82 7.51 11.43
C SER A 153 5.53 7.42 10.62
N ASP A 154 4.96 6.23 10.47
CA ASP A 154 3.70 6.03 9.75
C ASP A 154 2.50 6.63 10.50
N VAL A 155 2.44 6.48 11.82
CA VAL A 155 1.37 7.07 12.65
C VAL A 155 1.44 8.59 12.62
N VAL A 156 2.61 9.18 12.82
CA VAL A 156 2.82 10.63 12.81
C VAL A 156 2.48 11.22 11.44
N ALA A 157 2.93 10.58 10.36
CA ALA A 157 2.59 11.01 9.00
C ALA A 157 1.09 10.94 8.73
N GLN A 158 0.41 9.86 9.14
CA GLN A 158 -1.03 9.70 8.97
C GLN A 158 -1.82 10.73 9.78
N ALA A 159 -1.42 10.99 11.04
CA ALA A 159 -2.07 11.97 11.90
C ALA A 159 -1.90 13.40 11.36
N ALA A 160 -0.67 13.78 11.00
CA ALA A 160 -0.40 15.09 10.40
C ALA A 160 -1.16 15.28 9.08
N ALA A 161 -1.18 14.27 8.22
CA ALA A 161 -1.94 14.29 6.97
C ALA A 161 -3.44 14.47 7.21
N LEU A 162 -4.01 13.79 8.20
CA LEU A 162 -5.42 13.93 8.56
C LEU A 162 -5.73 15.34 9.06
N VAL A 163 -4.90 15.90 9.94
CA VAL A 163 -5.08 17.27 10.45
C VAL A 163 -5.06 18.27 9.30
N VAL A 164 -4.08 18.17 8.39
CA VAL A 164 -4.00 19.07 7.22
C VAL A 164 -5.22 18.89 6.31
N ALA A 165 -5.62 17.65 6.03
CA ALA A 165 -6.76 17.37 5.17
C ALA A 165 -8.06 17.97 5.72
N VAL A 166 -8.35 17.75 7.01
CA VAL A 166 -9.54 18.30 7.67
C VAL A 166 -9.47 19.82 7.72
N SER A 167 -8.31 20.40 8.01
CA SER A 167 -8.14 21.86 8.04
C SER A 167 -8.42 22.49 6.67
N ILE A 168 -7.91 21.89 5.58
CA ILE A 168 -8.17 22.37 4.22
C ILE A 168 -9.64 22.16 3.84
N ALA A 169 -10.21 21.00 4.18
CA ALA A 169 -11.62 20.69 3.89
C ALA A 169 -12.57 21.68 4.58
N LEU A 170 -12.30 22.06 5.84
CA LEU A 170 -13.07 23.06 6.56
C LEU A 170 -12.93 24.48 5.97
N ALA A 171 -11.79 24.80 5.35
CA ALA A 171 -11.53 26.11 4.79
C ALA A 171 -12.07 26.31 3.36
N ARG A 172 -11.97 25.28 2.51
CA ARG A 172 -12.31 25.36 1.07
C ARG A 172 -13.33 24.34 0.58
N GLY A 173 -13.46 23.20 1.26
CA GLY A 173 -14.43 22.16 0.89
C GLY A 173 -14.17 21.50 -0.47
N ASP A 174 -12.93 21.45 -0.96
CA ASP A 174 -12.59 20.95 -2.30
C ASP A 174 -11.61 19.76 -2.28
N PHE A 175 -11.40 19.14 -3.45
CA PHE A 175 -10.44 18.05 -3.67
C PHE A 175 -9.01 18.35 -3.19
N VAL A 176 -8.62 19.62 -2.99
CA VAL A 176 -7.26 19.97 -2.55
C VAL A 176 -7.02 19.52 -1.11
N ALA A 177 -8.07 19.30 -0.32
CA ALA A 177 -7.94 18.64 0.99
C ALA A 177 -7.31 17.24 0.87
N LEU A 178 -7.75 16.45 -0.12
CA LEU A 178 -7.23 15.10 -0.38
C LEU A 178 -5.82 15.14 -0.96
N VAL A 179 -5.54 16.10 -1.83
CA VAL A 179 -4.18 16.32 -2.36
C VAL A 179 -3.23 16.70 -1.23
N GLY A 180 -3.62 17.64 -0.38
CA GLY A 180 -2.85 18.09 0.79
C GLY A 180 -2.61 16.95 1.77
N GLN A 181 -3.59 16.05 1.96
CA GLN A 181 -3.43 14.83 2.75
C GLN A 181 -2.26 13.98 2.24
N GLN A 182 -2.26 13.67 0.94
CA GLN A 182 -1.27 12.77 0.32
C GLN A 182 0.14 13.38 0.32
N LEU A 183 0.25 14.68 0.01
CA LEU A 183 1.52 15.41 0.05
C LEU A 183 2.09 15.47 1.47
N THR A 184 1.25 15.79 2.46
CA THR A 184 1.66 15.84 3.87
C THR A 184 2.11 14.47 4.35
N LEU A 185 1.38 13.41 3.99
CA LEU A 185 1.74 12.04 4.34
C LEU A 185 3.13 11.68 3.79
N ALA A 186 3.40 11.96 2.52
CA ALA A 186 4.69 11.67 1.89
C ALA A 186 5.83 12.48 2.51
N LEU A 187 5.59 13.78 2.73
CA LEU A 187 6.59 14.70 3.29
C LEU A 187 6.95 14.36 4.73
N VAL A 188 5.95 14.23 5.61
CA VAL A 188 6.16 13.92 7.02
C VAL A 188 6.78 12.54 7.19
N ALA A 189 6.39 11.56 6.37
CA ALA A 189 7.04 10.26 6.35
C ALA A 189 8.52 10.38 5.99
N LEU A 190 8.86 11.07 4.90
CA LEU A 190 10.27 11.29 4.49
C LEU A 190 11.08 11.93 5.61
N CYS A 191 10.60 13.05 6.17
CA CYS A 191 11.28 13.77 7.25
C CYS A 191 11.46 12.89 8.49
N SER A 192 10.40 12.23 8.96
CA SER A 192 10.46 11.37 10.14
C SER A 192 11.46 10.22 9.94
N LEU A 193 11.41 9.54 8.79
CA LEU A 193 12.30 8.42 8.50
C LEU A 193 13.77 8.85 8.40
N ALA A 194 14.04 10.00 7.79
CA ALA A 194 15.38 10.58 7.73
C ALA A 194 15.91 10.90 9.14
N LEU A 195 15.07 11.48 10.01
CA LEU A 195 15.42 11.78 11.40
C LEU A 195 15.71 10.52 12.21
N TRP A 196 14.92 9.46 12.06
CA TRP A 196 15.15 8.19 12.76
C TRP A 196 16.41 7.48 12.27
N THR A 197 16.67 7.47 10.97
CA THR A 197 17.83 6.77 10.41
C THR A 197 19.14 7.46 10.75
N ARG A 198 19.17 8.80 10.89
CA ARG A 198 20.39 9.60 11.12
C ARG A 198 21.48 9.31 10.09
N TRP A 199 21.06 8.91 8.89
CA TRP A 199 21.93 8.59 7.78
C TRP A 199 21.71 9.63 6.68
N LEU A 200 22.80 10.04 6.04
CA LEU A 200 22.77 10.92 4.88
C LEU A 200 23.38 10.18 3.69
N PRO A 201 22.71 10.15 2.53
CA PRO A 201 23.22 9.47 1.35
C PRO A 201 24.50 10.14 0.87
N GLY A 202 25.56 9.34 0.71
CA GLY A 202 26.81 9.79 0.12
C GLY A 202 26.66 10.06 -1.38
N ARG A 203 27.70 10.64 -2.00
CA ARG A 203 27.71 10.85 -3.47
C ARG A 203 27.64 9.51 -4.22
N PRO A 204 26.90 9.44 -5.35
CA PRO A 204 26.83 8.22 -6.13
C PRO A 204 28.19 7.88 -6.73
N ARG A 205 28.59 6.61 -6.68
CA ARG A 205 29.86 6.12 -7.25
C ARG A 205 29.66 4.89 -8.12
N ARG A 206 30.36 4.84 -9.24
CA ARG A 206 30.39 3.65 -10.12
C ARG A 206 31.20 2.52 -9.45
N GLY A 207 31.00 1.29 -9.90
CA GLY A 207 31.77 0.12 -9.42
C GLY A 207 31.28 -0.52 -8.12
N ALA A 208 30.20 -0.04 -7.50
CA ALA A 208 29.66 -0.61 -6.25
C ALA A 208 28.91 -1.96 -6.41
N GLY A 209 28.98 -2.61 -7.58
CA GLY A 209 28.33 -3.90 -7.82
C GLY A 209 26.80 -3.86 -7.80
N MET A 210 26.19 -2.90 -8.52
CA MET A 210 24.73 -2.68 -8.53
C MET A 210 23.94 -3.67 -9.40
N ALA A 211 24.59 -4.35 -10.35
CA ALA A 211 23.91 -5.10 -11.42
C ALA A 211 22.93 -6.17 -10.90
N HIS A 212 23.32 -6.93 -9.88
CA HIS A 212 22.45 -7.95 -9.29
C HIS A 212 21.19 -7.34 -8.64
N LEU A 213 21.33 -6.19 -7.97
CA LEU A 213 20.23 -5.49 -7.31
C LEU A 213 19.24 -4.94 -8.35
N LEU A 214 19.76 -4.38 -9.45
CA LEU A 214 18.95 -3.83 -10.54
C LEU A 214 18.19 -4.92 -11.29
N ARG A 215 18.85 -6.05 -11.60
CA ARG A 215 18.21 -7.19 -12.27
C ARG A 215 17.07 -7.78 -11.44
N PHE A 216 17.31 -7.95 -10.13
CA PHE A 216 16.27 -8.42 -9.22
C PHE A 216 15.12 -7.41 -9.10
N GLY A 217 15.45 -6.12 -8.90
CA GLY A 217 14.47 -5.05 -8.78
C GLY A 217 13.59 -4.93 -10.01
N GLY A 218 14.17 -4.98 -11.22
CA GLY A 218 13.44 -4.91 -12.48
C GLY A 218 12.40 -6.02 -12.66
N ASN A 219 12.76 -7.27 -12.34
CA ASN A 219 11.81 -8.40 -12.40
C ASN A 219 10.64 -8.22 -11.43
N VAL A 220 10.94 -7.76 -10.21
CA VAL A 220 9.93 -7.46 -9.18
C VAL A 220 9.03 -6.31 -9.62
N ALA A 221 9.61 -5.24 -10.15
CA ALA A 221 8.87 -4.08 -10.66
C ALA A 221 7.92 -4.47 -11.80
N ALA A 222 8.37 -5.28 -12.75
CA ALA A 222 7.55 -5.77 -13.85
C ALA A 222 6.34 -6.59 -13.36
N THR A 223 6.57 -7.49 -12.40
CA THR A 223 5.47 -8.30 -11.83
C THR A 223 4.48 -7.44 -11.05
N GLN A 224 4.97 -6.46 -10.27
CA GLN A 224 4.10 -5.54 -9.53
C GLN A 224 3.31 -4.63 -10.47
N LEU A 225 3.93 -4.16 -11.57
CA LEU A 225 3.28 -3.31 -12.56
C LEU A 225 2.13 -4.06 -13.25
N LEU A 226 2.39 -5.28 -13.72
CA LEU A 226 1.34 -6.12 -14.32
C LEU A 226 0.20 -6.36 -13.35
N GLY A 227 0.52 -6.74 -12.10
CA GLY A 227 -0.50 -6.95 -11.06
C GLY A 227 -1.25 -5.68 -10.66
N TYR A 228 -0.63 -4.50 -10.79
CA TYR A 228 -1.29 -3.21 -10.54
C TYR A 228 -2.23 -2.86 -11.68
N LEU A 229 -1.78 -2.95 -12.93
CA LEU A 229 -2.62 -2.68 -14.10
C LEU A 229 -3.85 -3.59 -14.11
N SER A 230 -3.68 -4.90 -13.93
CA SER A 230 -4.80 -5.85 -13.91
C SER A 230 -5.84 -5.57 -12.81
N ARG A 231 -5.46 -4.90 -11.71
CA ARG A 231 -6.38 -4.55 -10.61
C ARG A 231 -7.05 -3.19 -10.79
N ASN A 232 -6.46 -2.30 -11.57
CA ASN A 232 -6.94 -0.92 -11.71
C ASN A 232 -7.65 -0.65 -13.04
N VAL A 233 -7.61 -1.60 -14.01
CA VAL A 233 -8.36 -1.49 -15.28
C VAL A 233 -9.84 -1.17 -15.02
N ASP A 234 -10.47 -1.83 -14.05
CA ASP A 234 -11.87 -1.58 -13.69
C ASP A 234 -12.12 -0.10 -13.33
N THR A 235 -11.24 0.49 -12.54
CA THR A 235 -11.35 1.90 -12.12
C THR A 235 -11.10 2.86 -13.28
N LEU A 236 -10.16 2.53 -14.19
CA LEU A 236 -9.92 3.33 -15.40
C LEU A 236 -11.15 3.32 -16.32
N VAL A 237 -11.78 2.17 -16.52
CA VAL A 237 -12.97 1.99 -17.36
C VAL A 237 -14.18 2.70 -16.75
N VAL A 238 -14.43 2.51 -15.45
CA VAL A 238 -15.53 3.17 -14.73
C VAL A 238 -15.37 4.70 -14.82
N GLY A 239 -14.17 5.23 -14.63
CA GLY A 239 -13.94 6.67 -14.75
C GLY A 239 -14.15 7.22 -16.14
N ARG A 240 -13.74 6.47 -17.17
CA ARG A 240 -13.92 6.90 -18.56
C ARG A 240 -15.39 6.92 -18.98
N VAL A 241 -16.19 5.97 -18.51
CA VAL A 241 -17.57 5.75 -18.98
C VAL A 241 -18.60 6.49 -18.12
N LEU A 242 -18.40 6.50 -16.80
CA LEU A 242 -19.41 6.95 -15.83
C LEU A 242 -19.05 8.27 -15.12
N GLY A 243 -17.86 8.83 -15.36
CA GLY A 243 -17.44 10.11 -14.79
C GLY A 243 -16.96 10.02 -13.33
N ASP A 244 -16.70 11.18 -12.74
CA ASP A 244 -16.08 11.34 -11.43
C ASP A 244 -16.99 10.90 -10.28
N VAL A 245 -18.25 11.31 -10.26
CA VAL A 245 -19.21 10.92 -9.21
C VAL A 245 -19.29 9.40 -9.06
N ALA A 246 -19.43 8.67 -10.18
CA ALA A 246 -19.50 7.21 -10.16
C ALA A 246 -18.20 6.57 -9.65
N VAL A 247 -17.04 7.10 -10.02
CA VAL A 247 -15.74 6.66 -9.47
C VAL A 247 -15.64 6.96 -7.99
N GLY A 248 -16.14 8.11 -7.54
CA GLY A 248 -16.16 8.51 -6.14
C GLY A 248 -16.93 7.49 -5.31
N VAL A 249 -18.17 7.24 -5.69
CA VAL A 249 -19.07 6.26 -5.06
C VAL A 249 -18.45 4.85 -5.09
N TYR A 250 -17.96 4.41 -6.24
CA TYR A 250 -17.30 3.10 -6.39
C TYR A 250 -16.07 2.97 -5.49
N SER A 251 -15.20 3.99 -5.47
CA SER A 251 -13.96 3.98 -4.69
C SER A 251 -14.24 3.89 -3.19
N ARG A 252 -15.26 4.59 -2.69
CA ARG A 252 -15.65 4.53 -1.27
C ARG A 252 -16.27 3.19 -0.92
N ALA A 253 -17.17 2.66 -1.76
CA ALA A 253 -17.72 1.32 -1.57
C ALA A 253 -16.60 0.26 -1.54
N PHE A 254 -15.65 0.33 -2.48
CA PHE A 254 -14.50 -0.55 -2.52
C PHE A 254 -13.60 -0.41 -1.29
N GLN A 255 -13.35 0.82 -0.83
CA GLN A 255 -12.57 1.08 0.37
C GLN A 255 -13.23 0.48 1.62
N LEU A 256 -14.54 0.63 1.78
CA LEU A 256 -15.30 0.02 2.89
C LEU A 256 -15.21 -1.51 2.88
N LEU A 257 -15.22 -2.14 1.71
CA LEU A 257 -15.01 -3.59 1.59
C LEU A 257 -13.57 -4.00 1.93
N MET A 258 -12.57 -3.23 1.49
CA MET A 258 -11.16 -3.61 1.67
C MET A 258 -10.66 -3.46 3.10
N LEU A 259 -11.22 -2.53 3.88
CA LEU A 259 -10.84 -2.29 5.28
C LEU A 259 -10.86 -3.57 6.13
N PRO A 260 -11.97 -4.31 6.26
CA PRO A 260 -11.99 -5.55 7.04
C PRO A 260 -11.12 -6.65 6.42
N LEU A 261 -11.08 -6.75 5.08
CA LEU A 261 -10.28 -7.77 4.39
C LEU A 261 -8.78 -7.60 4.65
N SER A 262 -8.28 -6.36 4.68
CA SER A 262 -6.87 -6.08 4.96
C SER A 262 -6.47 -6.47 6.39
N GLN A 263 -7.36 -6.24 7.36
CA GLN A 263 -7.14 -6.56 8.77
C GLN A 263 -7.19 -8.06 9.05
N ILE A 264 -7.94 -8.83 8.26
CA ILE A 264 -7.98 -10.30 8.34
C ILE A 264 -6.75 -10.92 7.66
N ASN A 265 -6.36 -10.42 6.49
CA ASN A 265 -5.29 -11.02 5.68
C ASN A 265 -3.88 -10.84 6.27
N ALA A 266 -3.60 -9.72 6.94
CA ALA A 266 -2.27 -9.42 7.45
C ALA A 266 -1.82 -10.44 8.54
N PRO A 267 -2.58 -10.66 9.64
CA PRO A 267 -2.22 -11.66 10.65
C PRO A 267 -2.20 -13.09 10.10
N ALA A 268 -3.12 -13.40 9.18
CA ALA A 268 -3.23 -14.71 8.56
C ALA A 268 -1.93 -15.11 7.85
N THR A 269 -1.32 -14.16 7.13
CA THR A 269 -0.05 -14.38 6.41
C THR A 269 1.12 -14.59 7.38
N THR A 270 1.15 -13.84 8.47
CA THR A 270 2.21 -13.93 9.48
C THR A 270 2.20 -15.25 10.26
N VAL A 271 1.02 -15.84 10.49
CA VAL A 271 0.87 -17.10 11.25
C VAL A 271 0.94 -18.33 10.34
N ALA A 272 0.39 -18.26 9.12
CA ALA A 272 0.36 -19.40 8.21
C ALA A 272 1.76 -19.79 7.72
N LEU A 273 2.63 -18.83 7.40
CA LEU A 273 3.96 -19.11 6.85
C LEU A 273 4.84 -19.98 7.76
N PRO A 274 5.04 -19.65 9.06
CA PRO A 274 5.87 -20.45 9.95
C PRO A 274 5.34 -21.87 10.18
N VAL A 275 4.02 -22.03 10.25
CA VAL A 275 3.37 -23.34 10.43
C VAL A 275 3.58 -24.20 9.17
N LEU A 276 3.35 -23.62 8.00
CA LEU A 276 3.50 -24.30 6.71
C LEU A 276 4.96 -24.63 6.36
N SER A 277 5.93 -23.81 6.78
CA SER A 277 7.36 -24.09 6.56
C SER A 277 7.86 -25.25 7.42
N ARG A 278 7.30 -25.49 8.61
CA ARG A 278 7.70 -26.61 9.49
C ARG A 278 7.16 -27.95 9.03
N SER A 279 6.06 -27.96 8.27
CA SER A 279 5.42 -29.15 7.74
C SER A 279 5.77 -29.40 6.26
N GLN A 280 6.84 -28.81 5.72
CA GLN A 280 7.21 -28.95 4.30
C GLN A 280 7.60 -30.38 3.92
N ASP A 281 8.16 -31.13 4.87
CA ASP A 281 8.73 -32.46 4.63
C ASP A 281 7.67 -33.57 4.57
N ASP A 282 6.44 -33.29 5.02
CA ASP A 282 5.30 -34.21 4.92
C ASP A 282 4.21 -33.62 4.00
N PRO A 283 4.09 -34.09 2.74
CA PRO A 283 3.11 -33.60 1.78
C PRO A 283 1.65 -33.75 2.24
N ALA A 284 1.34 -34.76 3.04
CA ALA A 284 -0.02 -35.04 3.51
C ALA A 284 -0.41 -34.07 4.65
N ASP A 285 0.48 -33.87 5.61
CA ASP A 285 0.29 -32.90 6.69
C ASP A 285 0.29 -31.46 6.16
N PHE A 286 1.19 -31.14 5.24
CA PHE A 286 1.22 -29.87 4.53
C PHE A 286 -0.12 -29.56 3.86
N ARG A 287 -0.66 -30.50 3.07
CA ARG A 287 -1.94 -30.33 2.38
C ARG A 287 -3.08 -30.12 3.38
N ARG A 288 -3.09 -30.88 4.49
CA ARG A 288 -4.12 -30.78 5.53
C ARG A 288 -4.09 -29.42 6.22
N LEU A 289 -2.91 -28.92 6.56
CA LEU A 289 -2.73 -27.61 7.19
C LEU A 289 -3.10 -26.46 6.26
N VAL A 290 -2.76 -26.55 4.97
CA VAL A 290 -3.19 -25.56 3.96
C VAL A 290 -4.71 -25.54 3.84
N VAL A 291 -5.36 -26.69 3.65
CA VAL A 291 -6.82 -26.77 3.49
C VAL A 291 -7.53 -26.28 4.76
N ARG A 292 -7.05 -26.65 5.95
CA ARG A 292 -7.65 -26.19 7.22
C ARG A 292 -7.49 -24.69 7.41
N SER A 293 -6.30 -24.15 7.16
CA SER A 293 -6.03 -22.71 7.28
C SER A 293 -6.85 -21.90 6.28
N GLN A 294 -6.94 -22.37 5.03
CA GLN A 294 -7.79 -21.78 4.00
C GLN A 294 -9.28 -21.85 4.38
N GLY A 295 -9.75 -22.99 4.91
CA GLY A 295 -11.12 -23.16 5.36
C GLY A 295 -11.50 -22.15 6.45
N ILE A 296 -10.67 -22.02 7.49
CA ILE A 296 -10.88 -21.04 8.58
C ILE A 296 -10.92 -19.61 8.01
N LEU A 297 -9.96 -19.26 7.16
CA LEU A 297 -9.90 -17.92 6.57
C LEU A 297 -11.09 -17.62 5.68
N LEU A 298 -11.50 -18.59 4.86
CA LEU A 298 -12.67 -18.45 4.01
C LEU A 298 -13.92 -18.24 4.87
N THR A 299 -14.10 -19.02 5.95
CA THR A 299 -15.23 -18.85 6.86
C THR A 299 -15.24 -17.47 7.51
N VAL A 300 -14.10 -16.98 8.00
CA VAL A 300 -13.98 -15.66 8.63
C VAL A 300 -14.25 -14.54 7.62
N VAL A 301 -13.63 -14.61 6.43
CA VAL A 301 -13.81 -13.60 5.37
C VAL A 301 -15.25 -13.59 4.87
N LEU A 302 -15.83 -14.76 4.60
CA LEU A 302 -17.22 -14.86 4.14
C LEU A 302 -18.21 -14.39 5.21
N GLY A 303 -17.96 -14.69 6.49
CA GLY A 303 -18.76 -14.16 7.59
C GLY A 303 -18.70 -12.63 7.65
N ALA A 304 -17.50 -12.05 7.61
CA ALA A 304 -17.31 -10.60 7.62
C ALA A 304 -17.95 -9.91 6.41
N VAL A 305 -17.79 -10.45 5.21
CA VAL A 305 -18.40 -9.91 3.98
C VAL A 305 -19.92 -10.06 4.00
N SER A 306 -20.45 -11.14 4.58
CA SER A 306 -21.91 -11.33 4.70
C SER A 306 -22.52 -10.35 5.71
N LEU A 307 -21.85 -10.11 6.84
CA LEU A 307 -22.24 -9.09 7.80
C LEU A 307 -22.18 -7.69 7.19
N LEU A 308 -21.15 -7.40 6.39
CA LEU A 308 -21.03 -6.11 5.70
C LEU A 308 -22.13 -5.93 4.64
N PHE A 309 -22.51 -7.00 3.93
CA PHE A 309 -23.60 -6.96 2.95
C PHE A 309 -24.95 -6.58 3.59
N THR A 310 -25.27 -7.17 4.75
CA THR A 310 -26.52 -6.86 5.47
C THR A 310 -26.46 -5.49 6.14
N ALA A 311 -25.33 -5.15 6.76
CA ALA A 311 -25.11 -3.86 7.41
C ALA A 311 -24.76 -2.71 6.44
N ALA A 312 -24.71 -2.95 5.13
CA ALA A 312 -24.26 -1.97 4.14
C ALA A 312 -24.93 -0.59 4.25
N PRO A 313 -26.27 -0.46 4.38
CA PRO A 313 -26.93 0.84 4.54
C PRO A 313 -26.44 1.57 5.81
N LEU A 314 -26.44 0.86 6.94
CA LEU A 314 -26.00 1.41 8.23
C LEU A 314 -24.53 1.83 8.19
N VAL A 315 -23.65 1.01 7.61
CA VAL A 315 -22.22 1.31 7.49
C VAL A 315 -21.99 2.53 6.61
N VAL A 316 -22.67 2.64 5.48
CA VAL A 316 -22.55 3.81 4.61
C VAL A 316 -23.05 5.07 5.32
N GLU A 317 -24.19 5.02 5.98
CA GLU A 317 -24.76 6.16 6.72
C GLU A 317 -23.86 6.60 7.89
N VAL A 318 -23.39 5.64 8.70
CA VAL A 318 -22.56 5.92 9.88
C VAL A 318 -21.14 6.34 9.51
N PHE A 319 -20.54 5.80 8.45
CA PHE A 319 -19.17 6.17 8.10
C PHE A 319 -19.11 7.27 7.07
N LEU A 320 -19.86 7.20 5.98
CA LEU A 320 -19.76 8.14 4.87
C LEU A 320 -20.78 9.30 4.98
N GLY A 321 -21.99 9.02 5.48
CA GLY A 321 -23.09 9.98 5.57
C GLY A 321 -24.14 9.81 4.46
N PRO A 322 -25.24 10.59 4.51
CA PRO A 322 -26.40 10.41 3.63
C PRO A 322 -26.12 10.66 2.15
N GLN A 323 -25.16 11.53 1.82
CA GLN A 323 -24.76 11.83 0.43
C GLN A 323 -24.10 10.65 -0.32
N TRP A 324 -23.92 9.50 0.34
CA TRP A 324 -23.28 8.31 -0.20
C TRP A 324 -24.24 7.14 -0.36
N GLU A 325 -25.55 7.36 -0.34
CA GLU A 325 -26.56 6.29 -0.46
C GLU A 325 -26.35 5.42 -1.71
N ASP A 326 -25.93 6.03 -2.82
CA ASP A 326 -25.59 5.32 -4.07
C ASP A 326 -24.43 4.32 -3.92
N ALA A 327 -23.63 4.42 -2.86
CA ALA A 327 -22.57 3.46 -2.55
C ALA A 327 -23.11 2.13 -2.01
N VAL A 328 -24.32 2.11 -1.43
CA VAL A 328 -24.93 0.91 -0.85
C VAL A 328 -25.11 -0.22 -1.86
N PRO A 329 -25.77 -0.02 -3.02
CA PRO A 329 -25.94 -1.10 -4.01
C PRO A 329 -24.60 -1.59 -4.55
N ILE A 330 -23.63 -0.68 -4.76
CA ILE A 330 -22.29 -1.04 -5.25
C ILE A 330 -21.53 -1.85 -4.19
N LEU A 331 -21.58 -1.45 -2.92
CA LEU A 331 -20.97 -2.18 -1.82
C LEU A 331 -21.54 -3.60 -1.71
N ARG A 332 -22.86 -3.75 -1.83
CA ARG A 332 -23.53 -5.05 -1.86
C ARG A 332 -23.06 -5.92 -3.02
N LEU A 333 -22.97 -5.35 -4.23
CA LEU A 333 -22.47 -6.06 -5.40
C LEU A 333 -21.01 -6.50 -5.22
N LEU A 334 -20.17 -5.64 -4.66
CA LEU A 334 -18.77 -5.94 -4.37
C LEU A 334 -18.63 -7.05 -3.31
N CYS A 335 -19.53 -7.11 -2.31
CA CYS A 335 -19.57 -8.20 -1.34
C CYS A 335 -19.91 -9.55 -2.02
N VAL A 336 -20.85 -9.55 -2.97
CA VAL A 336 -21.18 -10.76 -3.76
C VAL A 336 -20.00 -11.17 -4.63
N ALA A 337 -19.34 -10.22 -5.29
CA ALA A 337 -18.14 -10.48 -6.09
C ALA A 337 -16.95 -10.98 -5.23
N ALA A 338 -16.81 -10.49 -3.99
CA ALA A 338 -15.80 -10.97 -3.06
C ALA A 338 -16.07 -12.43 -2.63
N ARG A 339 -17.34 -12.81 -2.47
CA ARG A 339 -17.76 -14.19 -2.17
C ARG A 339 -17.52 -15.13 -3.35
N SER A 340 -17.70 -14.67 -4.58
CA SER A 340 -17.56 -15.51 -5.79
C SER A 340 -16.10 -15.77 -6.17
N ARG A 341 -15.13 -15.02 -5.62
CA ARG A 341 -13.71 -15.26 -5.89
C ARG A 341 -13.28 -16.65 -5.40
N PRO A 342 -12.70 -17.49 -6.30
CA PRO A 342 -12.24 -18.81 -5.92
C PRO A 342 -11.20 -18.75 -4.78
N PRO A 343 -11.21 -19.68 -3.81
CA PRO A 343 -10.23 -19.71 -2.72
C PRO A 343 -8.78 -19.74 -3.20
N GLY A 344 -8.53 -20.39 -4.35
CA GLY A 344 -7.21 -20.53 -4.97
C GLY A 344 -6.66 -19.28 -5.66
N THR A 345 -7.49 -18.29 -5.97
CA THR A 345 -7.07 -17.01 -6.58
C THR A 345 -6.86 -15.91 -5.54
N SER A 346 -7.13 -16.19 -4.26
CA SER A 346 -6.69 -15.31 -3.19
C SER A 346 -5.15 -15.22 -3.27
N PRO A 347 -4.58 -14.00 -3.37
CA PRO A 347 -3.13 -13.85 -3.48
C PRO A 347 -2.42 -14.51 -2.29
N THR A 348 -3.08 -14.67 -1.15
CA THR A 348 -2.61 -15.40 0.03
C THR A 348 -2.52 -16.91 -0.19
N GLY A 349 -3.54 -17.60 -0.72
CA GLY A 349 -3.49 -19.06 -0.91
C GLY A 349 -2.43 -19.52 -1.91
N ALA A 350 -2.34 -18.86 -3.06
CA ALA A 350 -1.34 -19.17 -4.09
C ALA A 350 0.07 -18.72 -3.69
N SER A 351 0.22 -17.59 -2.98
CA SER A 351 1.52 -17.15 -2.47
C SER A 351 2.03 -18.05 -1.35
N TRP A 352 1.17 -18.58 -0.48
CA TRP A 352 1.62 -19.50 0.58
C TRP A 352 2.08 -20.83 0.01
N ALA A 353 1.34 -21.41 -0.94
CA ALA A 353 1.72 -22.66 -1.57
C ALA A 353 2.97 -22.56 -2.46
N SER A 354 3.29 -21.36 -2.98
CA SER A 354 4.51 -21.11 -3.76
C SER A 354 5.70 -20.71 -2.86
N ALA A 355 5.48 -19.86 -1.85
CA ALA A 355 6.48 -19.48 -0.85
C ALA A 355 6.92 -20.66 0.01
N SER A 356 5.98 -21.54 0.40
CA SER A 356 6.28 -22.77 1.14
C SER A 356 6.89 -23.87 0.28
N ARG A 357 7.02 -23.73 -1.04
CA ARG A 357 7.74 -24.69 -1.88
C ARG A 357 9.09 -24.15 -2.35
N GLY A 358 9.53 -23.01 -1.81
CA GLY A 358 10.77 -22.34 -2.22
C GLY A 358 10.77 -21.83 -3.66
N ARG A 359 9.63 -21.84 -4.37
CA ARG A 359 9.54 -21.49 -5.80
C ARG A 359 9.56 -19.98 -6.06
N THR A 360 9.59 -19.16 -5.01
CA THR A 360 9.79 -17.70 -5.11
C THR A 360 11.26 -17.29 -5.02
N CYS A 361 12.20 -18.22 -4.84
CA CYS A 361 13.59 -17.99 -5.21
C CYS A 361 13.81 -18.41 -6.66
N ALA A 362 14.05 -17.43 -7.52
CA ALA A 362 14.85 -17.62 -8.72
C ALA A 362 16.25 -18.12 -8.29
N SER A 363 16.36 -19.44 -8.12
CA SER A 363 17.62 -20.15 -8.06
C SER A 363 17.39 -21.56 -8.61
N ARG A 364 17.56 -21.68 -9.93
CA ARG A 364 18.27 -22.78 -10.59
C ARG A 364 18.69 -22.33 -12.00
N SER A 365 19.61 -21.37 -12.02
CA SER A 365 20.84 -21.28 -12.84
C SER A 365 21.32 -19.83 -12.95
#